data_AF-A0A535BZN9-F1
#
_entry.id   AF-A0A535BZN9-F1
#
_cell.length_a   1.000
_cell.length_b   1.000
_cell.length_c   1.000
_cell.angle_alpha   90.00
_cell.angle_beta   90.00
_cell.angle_gamma   90.00
#
_symmetry.space_group_name_H-M   'P 1'
#
loop_
_entity.id
_entity.type
_entity.pdbx_description
1 polymer ?
#
loop_
_entity_poly.entity_id
_entity_poly.type
_entity_poly.pdbx_seq_one_letter_code
_entity_poly.pdbx_strand_id
1 'polypeptide(L)'
;MLAVLEGAVSDFQKYATASSGRGRRLFADADAWFGSINTDDPLSFVNICYALALDPSFIRAGLRRWCSAGDRNRVYRGRSFTFPFAG
;
A
#
# COMPACT_ATOMS: atom_id res chain seq x y z
N MET A 1 13.80 2.71 -5.14
CA MET A 1 12.37 2.49 -5.50
C MET A 1 11.41 2.58 -4.30
N LEU A 2 11.91 2.89 -3.10
CA LEU A 2 11.09 3.10 -1.90
C LEU A 2 10.02 4.20 -2.07
N ALA A 3 10.37 5.31 -2.73
CA ALA A 3 9.46 6.44 -2.94
C ALA A 3 8.17 6.07 -3.69
N VAL A 4 8.24 5.11 -4.63
CA VAL A 4 7.06 4.65 -5.38
C VAL A 4 6.15 3.81 -4.48
N LEU A 5 6.75 2.93 -3.66
CA LEU A 5 6.01 2.14 -2.67
C LEU A 5 5.38 3.03 -1.59
N GLU A 6 6.14 4.00 -1.06
CA GLU A 6 5.66 4.93 -0.04
C GLU A 6 4.53 5.82 -0.59
N GLY A 7 4.70 6.35 -1.81
CA GLY A 7 3.66 7.11 -2.51
C GLY A 7 2.38 6.29 -2.67
N ALA A 8 2.49 5.07 -3.22
CA ALA A 8 1.34 4.19 -3.39
C ALA A 8 0.64 3.83 -2.08
N VAL A 9 1.39 3.60 -0.99
CA VAL A 9 0.81 3.33 0.35
C VAL A 9 0.16 4.59 0.92
N SER A 10 0.76 5.77 0.74
CA SER A 10 0.22 7.05 1.18
C SER A 10 -1.07 7.38 0.44
N ASP A 11 -1.11 7.20 -0.88
CA ASP A 11 -2.31 7.34 -1.70
C ASP A 11 -3.39 6.33 -1.28
N PHE A 12 -3.01 5.07 -1.05
CA PHE A 12 -3.93 4.04 -0.56
C PHE A 12 -4.58 4.44 0.77
N GLN A 13 -3.79 4.91 1.75
CA GLN A 13 -4.32 5.36 3.04
C GLN A 13 -5.17 6.62 2.93
N LYS A 14 -4.73 7.59 2.11
CA LYS A 14 -5.43 8.85 1.87
C LYS A 14 -6.80 8.61 1.24
N TYR A 15 -6.87 7.74 0.25
CA TYR A 15 -8.11 7.43 -0.46
C TYR A 15 -8.98 6.40 0.24
N ALA A 16 -8.43 5.58 1.14
CA ALA A 16 -9.23 4.68 1.97
C ALA A 16 -10.12 5.41 2.98
N THR A 17 -9.71 6.61 3.42
CA THR A 17 -10.54 7.47 4.28
C THR A 17 -11.44 8.42 3.48
N ALA A 18 -11.23 8.52 2.17
CA ALA A 18 -12.01 9.40 1.30
C ALA A 18 -13.40 8.80 1.05
N SER A 19 -14.44 9.47 1.54
CA SER A 19 -15.85 9.10 1.30
C SER A 19 -16.33 9.44 -0.12
N SER A 20 -15.47 10.02 -0.97
CA SER A 20 -15.81 10.37 -2.35
C SER A 20 -15.67 9.19 -3.30
N GLY A 21 -16.64 9.02 -4.22
CA GLY A 21 -16.64 7.92 -5.21
C GLY A 21 -15.38 7.84 -6.09
N ARG A 22 -14.72 8.98 -6.37
CA ARG A 22 -13.41 9.00 -7.06
C ARG A 22 -12.28 8.44 -6.20
N GLY A 23 -12.28 8.74 -4.90
CA GLY A 23 -11.31 8.22 -3.95
C GLY A 23 -11.39 6.70 -3.83
N ARG A 24 -12.60 6.15 -3.77
CA ARG A 24 -12.80 4.69 -3.73
C ARG A 24 -12.31 3.98 -4.98
N ARG A 25 -12.36 4.64 -6.14
CA ARG A 25 -11.82 4.10 -7.41
C ARG A 25 -10.29 4.16 -7.45
N LEU A 26 -9.69 5.25 -6.98
CA LEU A 26 -8.23 5.34 -6.80
C LEU A 26 -7.70 4.34 -5.77
N PHE A 27 -8.46 4.10 -4.70
CA PHE A 27 -8.16 3.04 -3.74
C PHE A 27 -8.18 1.65 -4.40
N ALA A 28 -9.21 1.33 -5.17
CA ALA A 28 -9.31 0.04 -5.86
C ALA A 28 -8.21 -0.14 -6.92
N ASP A 29 -7.80 0.94 -7.59
CA ASP A 29 -6.69 0.95 -8.53
C ASP A 29 -5.36 0.64 -7.83
N ALA A 30 -5.09 1.32 -6.70
CA ALA A 30 -3.92 1.04 -5.87
C ALA A 30 -3.95 -0.38 -5.29
N ASP A 31 -5.10 -0.86 -4.81
CA ASP A 31 -5.27 -2.25 -4.34
C ASP A 31 -4.97 -3.27 -5.44
N ALA A 32 -5.46 -3.03 -6.67
CA ALA A 32 -5.18 -3.87 -7.82
C ALA A 32 -3.68 -3.85 -8.18
N TRP A 33 -3.01 -2.70 -8.05
CA TRP A 33 -1.57 -2.61 -8.22
C TRP A 33 -0.80 -3.43 -7.16
N PHE A 34 -1.15 -3.34 -5.88
CA PHE A 34 -0.59 -4.18 -4.82
C PHE A 34 -0.92 -5.68 -5.00
N GLY A 35 -2.06 -5.97 -5.62
CA GLY A 35 -2.51 -7.31 -5.96
C GLY A 35 -1.84 -7.90 -7.20
N SER A 36 -1.23 -7.06 -8.02
CA SER A 36 -0.61 -7.46 -9.28
C SER A 36 0.63 -8.30 -9.04
N ILE A 37 0.71 -9.41 -9.78
CA ILE A 37 1.84 -10.34 -9.75
C ILE A 37 2.78 -10.06 -10.94
N ASN A 38 2.44 -9.05 -11.76
CA ASN A 38 3.25 -8.69 -12.90
C ASN A 38 4.66 -8.28 -12.44
N THR A 39 5.65 -8.86 -13.09
CA THR A 39 7.08 -8.52 -12.99
C THR A 39 7.62 -7.98 -14.30
N ASP A 40 6.74 -7.76 -15.28
CA ASP A 40 7.10 -7.33 -16.64
C ASP A 40 7.61 -5.88 -16.65
N ASP A 41 7.06 -5.03 -15.77
CA ASP A 41 7.48 -3.64 -15.65
C ASP A 41 8.41 -3.41 -14.44
N PRO A 42 9.50 -2.64 -14.59
CA PRO A 42 10.43 -2.35 -13.50
C PRO A 42 9.82 -1.58 -12.31
N LEU A 43 8.68 -0.92 -12.50
CA LEU A 43 7.90 -0.24 -11.45
C LEU A 43 6.72 -1.09 -10.96
N SER A 44 6.67 -2.37 -11.32
CA SER A 44 5.69 -3.28 -10.75
C SER A 44 5.94 -3.50 -9.27
N PHE A 45 4.87 -3.66 -8.50
CA PHE A 45 4.92 -3.91 -7.06
C PHE A 45 5.89 -5.05 -6.69
N VAL A 46 5.87 -6.17 -7.42
CA VAL A 46 6.76 -7.31 -7.18
C VAL A 46 8.23 -6.94 -7.42
N ASN A 47 8.54 -6.20 -8.48
CA ASN A 47 9.91 -5.79 -8.79
C ASN A 47 10.43 -4.77 -7.76
N ILE A 48 9.58 -3.85 -7.30
CA ILE A 48 9.92 -2.91 -6.23
C ILE A 48 10.17 -3.65 -4.92
N CYS A 49 9.34 -4.64 -4.57
CA CYS A 49 9.55 -5.48 -3.39
C CYS A 49 10.88 -6.24 -3.49
N TYR A 50 11.16 -6.86 -4.63
CA TYR A 50 12.41 -7.58 -4.87
C TYR A 50 13.63 -6.66 -4.78
N ALA A 51 13.58 -5.47 -5.39
CA ALA A 51 14.63 -4.46 -5.34
C ALA A 51 14.88 -3.91 -3.92
N LEU A 52 13.87 -3.98 -3.04
CA LEU A 52 13.95 -3.57 -1.64
C LEU A 52 14.22 -4.76 -0.69
N ALA A 53 14.41 -5.98 -1.22
CA ALA A 53 14.49 -7.23 -0.45
C ALA A 53 13.29 -7.44 0.51
N LEU A 54 12.10 -7.00 0.08
CA LEU A 54 10.84 -7.14 0.78
C LEU A 54 10.00 -8.27 0.16
N ASP A 55 9.24 -8.96 1.00
CA ASP A 55 8.30 -9.97 0.52
C ASP A 55 6.96 -9.31 0.12
N PRO A 56 6.51 -9.46 -1.14
CA PRO A 56 5.25 -8.87 -1.60
C PRO A 56 4.03 -9.44 -0.87
N SER A 57 4.10 -10.71 -0.43
CA SER A 57 3.04 -11.37 0.34
C SER A 57 2.89 -10.76 1.73
N PHE A 58 4.00 -10.35 2.36
CA PHE A 58 4.00 -9.66 3.65
C PHE A 58 3.25 -8.32 3.59
N ILE A 59 3.49 -7.51 2.55
CA ILE A 59 2.78 -6.23 2.37
C ILE A 59 1.30 -6.48 2.08
N ARG A 60 0.96 -7.45 1.23
CA ARG A 60 -0.44 -7.83 0.95
C ARG A 60 -1.16 -8.32 2.22
N ALA A 61 -0.50 -9.08 3.06
CA ALA A 61 -1.04 -9.52 4.35
C ALA A 61 -1.28 -8.33 5.29
N GLY A 62 -0.36 -7.37 5.34
CA GLY A 62 -0.50 -6.11 6.08
C GLY A 62 -1.70 -5.28 5.61
N LEU A 63 -1.81 -5.06 4.29
CA LEU A 63 -2.92 -4.35 3.66
C LEU A 63 -4.27 -5.03 3.91
N ARG A 64 -4.34 -6.37 3.76
CA ARG A 64 -5.56 -7.14 4.05
C ARG A 64 -5.96 -7.06 5.52
N ARG A 65 -4.99 -7.16 6.44
CA ARG A 65 -5.25 -7.01 7.87
C ARG A 65 -5.75 -5.60 8.20
N TRP A 66 -5.19 -4.59 7.57
CA TRP A 66 -5.62 -3.20 7.72
C TRP A 66 -7.05 -2.98 7.20
N CYS A 67 -7.38 -3.49 6.01
CA CYS A 67 -8.71 -3.37 5.44
C CYS A 67 -9.75 -4.21 6.21
N SER A 68 -9.39 -5.41 6.66
CA SER A 68 -10.29 -6.29 7.45
C SER A 68 -10.52 -5.77 8.87
N ALA A 69 -9.54 -5.07 9.44
CA ALA A 69 -9.71 -4.34 10.71
C ALA A 69 -10.52 -3.03 10.56
N GLY A 70 -10.97 -2.72 9.34
CA GLY A 70 -11.62 -1.48 8.93
C GLY A 70 -13.12 -1.39 9.17
N ASP A 71 -13.72 -2.23 10.04
CA ASP A 71 -14.93 -1.82 10.78
C ASP A 71 -14.52 -1.41 12.21
N ARG A 72 -14.52 -0.09 12.45
CA ARG A 72 -14.71 0.56 13.76
C ARG A 72 -13.59 0.68 14.82
N ASN A 73 -12.28 0.76 14.52
CA ASN A 73 -11.40 1.38 15.53
C ASN A 73 -10.06 1.97 15.07
N ARG A 74 -10.01 3.30 14.98
CA ARG A 74 -9.05 4.26 15.60
C ARG A 74 -7.51 4.01 15.68
N VAL A 75 -6.91 2.88 15.31
CA VAL A 75 -5.55 2.54 15.82
C VAL A 75 -4.37 3.07 14.98
N TYR A 76 -4.58 3.72 13.81
CA TYR A 76 -3.46 4.22 12.98
C TYR A 76 -3.37 5.75 12.83
N ARG A 77 -3.97 6.53 13.74
CA ARG A 77 -3.93 8.01 13.73
C ARG A 77 -2.56 8.62 14.09
N GLY A 78 -1.48 7.86 14.10
CA GLY A 78 -0.20 8.35 14.62
C GLY A 78 1.02 7.51 14.28
N ARG A 79 0.95 6.68 13.25
CA ARG A 79 2.16 6.10 12.69
C ARG A 79 1.97 5.97 11.20
N SER A 80 2.44 6.99 10.49
CA SER A 80 3.02 6.78 9.17
C SER A 80 3.76 5.44 9.21
N PHE A 81 3.61 4.62 8.17
CA PHE A 81 4.55 3.54 7.92
C PHE A 81 5.94 4.21 7.79
N THR A 82 6.59 4.50 8.92
CA THR A 82 7.96 4.99 8.97
C THR A 82 8.77 3.77 8.59
N PHE A 83 8.94 3.60 7.28
CA PHE A 83 9.92 2.69 6.75
C PHE A 83 11.27 3.08 7.39
N PRO A 84 11.92 2.19 8.16
CA PRO A 84 13.13 2.52 8.92
C PRO A 84 14.38 2.65 8.02
N PHE A 85 14.22 2.99 6.74
CA PHE A 85 15.30 3.06 5.75
C PHE A 85 15.86 4.47 5.55
N ALA A 86 15.39 5.47 6.30
CA ALA A 86 16.04 6.78 6.40
C ALA A 86 16.86 6.84 7.70
N GLY A 87 18.08 6.31 7.62
CA GLY A 87 19.14 6.42 8.63
C GLY A 87 20.46 6.63 7.94
#